data_AF-A0A0C5DCX1-F1
#
_entry.id   AF-A0A0C5DCX1-F1
#
_cell.length_a   1.000
_cell.length_b   1.000
_cell.length_c   1.000
_cell.angle_alpha   90.00
_cell.angle_beta   90.00
_cell.angle_gamma   90.00
#
_symmetry.space_group_name_H-M   'P 1'
#
loop_
_entity.id
_entity.type
_entity.pdbx_description
1 polymer ?
#
loop_
_entity_poly.entity_id
_entity_poly.type
_entity_poly.pdbx_seq_one_letter_code
_entity_poly.pdbx_strand_id
1 'polypeptide(L)'
;MYYTNTDYKTQNHISLEELFHIRCGNFMRHPYINKLYTFETSIILIYRIYKLVNNHIIKKNIHNVLINIYNQNKSQIIKQYLKRFRYIYYKTQNYYNTRSKIYCNDQYINEMAILNLYLMQKIIYQDGMYFFIKYLKLSTNI
;
A
#
# COMPACT_ATOMS: atom_id res chain seq x y z
N MET A 1 -2.08 -49.85 -0.25
CA MET A 1 -1.28 -48.77 0.38
C MET A 1 -1.93 -47.47 -0.03
N TYR A 2 -2.68 -46.85 0.89
CA TYR A 2 -3.54 -45.70 0.61
C TYR A 2 -2.68 -44.44 0.37
N TYR A 3 -2.85 -43.79 -0.77
CA TYR A 3 -2.37 -42.43 -0.99
C TYR A 3 -3.28 -41.48 -0.21
N THR A 4 -2.80 -41.01 0.95
CA THR A 4 -3.46 -39.91 1.67
C THR A 4 -3.17 -38.61 0.93
N ASN A 5 -4.15 -38.16 0.14
CA ASN A 5 -4.27 -36.76 -0.25
C ASN A 5 -4.45 -35.92 1.01
N THR A 6 -3.36 -35.35 1.52
CA THR A 6 -3.46 -34.24 2.46
C THR A 6 -3.75 -32.97 1.66
N ASP A 7 -5.03 -32.71 1.45
CA ASP A 7 -5.55 -31.38 1.10
C ASP A 7 -5.16 -30.41 2.22
N TYR A 8 -4.00 -29.76 2.07
CA TYR A 8 -3.68 -28.58 2.86
C TYR A 8 -4.57 -27.44 2.37
N LYS A 9 -5.83 -27.42 2.83
CA LYS A 9 -6.60 -26.18 2.95
C LYS A 9 -5.97 -25.32 4.06
N THR A 10 -4.75 -24.84 3.83
CA THR A 10 -4.22 -23.69 4.59
C THR A 10 -4.96 -22.47 4.10
N GLN A 11 -6.11 -22.20 4.71
CA GLN A 11 -6.75 -20.90 4.64
C GLN A 11 -5.90 -19.94 5.48
N ASN A 12 -4.77 -19.52 4.91
CA ASN A 12 -3.87 -18.54 5.50
C ASN A 12 -4.60 -17.20 5.50
N HIS A 13 -5.34 -16.94 6.58
CA HIS A 13 -6.03 -15.69 6.80
C HIS A 13 -5.00 -14.63 7.20
N ILE A 14 -4.27 -14.13 6.20
CA ILE A 14 -3.27 -13.08 6.41
C ILE A 14 -4.04 -11.79 6.66
N SER A 15 -3.85 -11.24 7.86
CA SER A 15 -4.45 -9.99 8.28
C SER A 15 -4.03 -8.84 7.35
N LEU A 16 -4.85 -7.78 7.31
CA LEU A 16 -4.52 -6.54 6.59
C LEU A 16 -3.19 -5.95 7.07
N GLU A 17 -2.88 -6.14 8.35
CA GLU A 17 -1.65 -5.71 9.01
C GLU A 17 -0.43 -6.50 8.53
N GLU A 18 -0.50 -7.83 8.46
CA GLU A 18 0.58 -8.66 7.91
C GLU A 18 0.84 -8.38 6.42
N LEU A 19 -0.23 -8.20 5.64
CA LEU A 19 -0.15 -7.78 4.24
C LEU A 19 0.53 -6.42 4.08
N PHE A 20 0.28 -5.52 5.03
CA PHE A 20 0.89 -4.21 5.08
C PHE A 20 2.40 -4.30 5.41
N HIS A 21 2.78 -5.09 6.42
CA HIS A 21 4.19 -5.28 6.81
C HIS A 21 5.04 -5.91 5.71
N ILE A 22 4.55 -6.95 5.03
CA ILE A 22 5.24 -7.59 3.90
C ILE A 22 5.54 -6.56 2.79
N ARG A 23 4.58 -5.69 2.50
CA ARG A 23 4.74 -4.63 1.48
C ARG A 23 5.72 -3.55 1.91
N CYS A 24 5.68 -3.13 3.18
CA CYS A 24 6.66 -2.18 3.72
C CYS A 24 8.09 -2.72 3.59
N GLY A 25 8.31 -4.00 3.88
CA GLY A 25 9.61 -4.66 3.71
C GLY A 25 10.10 -4.68 2.25
N ASN A 26 9.19 -4.91 1.30
CA ASN A 26 9.51 -4.89 -0.14
C ASN A 26 9.69 -3.47 -0.70
N PHE A 27 8.95 -2.48 -0.21
CA PHE A 27 9.14 -1.06 -0.57
C PHE A 27 10.52 -0.53 -0.16
N MET A 28 11.08 -1.09 0.92
CA MET A 28 12.42 -0.77 1.36
C MET A 28 13.51 -1.45 0.55
N ARG A 29 13.19 -2.23 -0.50
CA ARG A 29 14.18 -2.86 -1.39
C ARG A 29 14.19 -2.19 -2.76
N HIS A 30 15.39 -1.96 -3.28
CA HIS A 30 15.57 -1.47 -4.63
C HIS A 30 15.16 -2.56 -5.65
N PRO A 31 14.24 -2.27 -6.58
CA PRO A 31 13.59 -3.29 -7.42
C PRO A 31 14.56 -4.03 -8.37
N TYR A 32 15.69 -3.41 -8.73
CA TYR A 32 16.65 -3.99 -9.67
C TYR A 32 17.84 -4.70 -9.03
N ILE A 33 18.21 -4.34 -7.79
CA ILE A 33 19.42 -4.88 -7.13
C ILE A 33 19.09 -5.63 -5.84
N ASN A 34 17.80 -5.70 -5.48
CA ASN A 34 17.28 -6.35 -4.27
C ASN A 34 17.98 -5.92 -2.96
N LYS A 35 18.56 -4.70 -2.95
CA LYS A 35 19.26 -4.13 -1.79
C LYS A 35 18.30 -3.26 -0.98
N LEU A 36 18.38 -3.37 0.34
CA LEU A 36 17.64 -2.49 1.24
C LEU A 36 18.10 -1.03 1.06
N TYR A 37 17.15 -0.11 1.02
CA TYR A 37 17.38 1.32 1.12
C TYR A 37 18.05 1.63 2.45
N THR A 38 19.09 2.46 2.43
CA THR A 38 19.66 3.03 3.64
C THR A 38 18.67 4.01 4.27
N PHE A 39 18.81 4.27 5.56
CA PHE A 39 17.96 5.25 6.24
C PHE A 39 17.94 6.63 5.54
N GLU A 40 19.10 7.07 5.05
CA GLU A 40 19.22 8.31 4.28
C GLU A 40 18.37 8.27 3.00
N THR A 41 18.47 7.18 2.23
CA THR A 41 17.65 7.03 1.02
C THR A 41 16.16 6.94 1.33
N SER A 42 15.77 6.33 2.46
CA SER A 42 14.39 6.32 2.94
C SER A 42 13.92 7.74 3.28
N ILE A 43 14.72 8.55 3.97
CA ILE A 43 14.38 9.96 4.26
C ILE A 43 14.20 10.75 2.96
N ILE A 44 15.09 10.61 1.98
CA ILE A 44 14.99 11.31 0.70
C ILE A 44 13.69 10.90 -0.03
N LEU A 45 13.34 9.62 -0.02
CA LEU A 45 12.12 9.12 -0.64
C LEU A 45 10.86 9.64 0.06
N ILE A 46 10.86 9.63 1.39
CA ILE A 46 9.82 10.25 2.24
C ILE A 46 9.66 11.73 1.89
N TYR A 47 10.77 12.46 1.76
CA TYR A 47 10.76 13.88 1.44
C TYR A 47 10.14 14.15 0.06
N ARG A 48 10.50 13.34 -0.94
CA ARG A 48 9.95 13.44 -2.29
C ARG A 48 8.44 13.17 -2.31
N ILE A 49 7.99 12.13 -1.59
CA ILE A 49 6.56 11.83 -1.44
C ILE A 49 5.84 13.00 -0.78
N TYR A 50 6.37 13.53 0.32
CA TYR A 50 5.81 14.70 1.00
C TYR A 50 5.65 15.89 0.05
N LYS A 51 6.67 16.20 -0.76
CA LYS A 51 6.61 17.30 -1.72
C LYS A 51 5.53 17.08 -2.78
N LEU A 52 5.41 15.84 -3.27
CA LEU A 52 4.38 15.46 -4.24
C LEU A 52 2.97 15.57 -3.67
N VAL A 53 2.71 14.97 -2.50
CA VAL A 53 1.36 15.04 -1.89
C VAL A 53 1.00 16.46 -1.46
N ASN A 54 2.00 17.31 -1.21
CA ASN A 54 1.77 18.72 -0.92
C ASN A 54 1.45 19.60 -2.13
N ASN A 55 1.50 19.07 -3.36
CA ASN A 55 1.05 19.80 -4.53
C ASN A 55 -0.47 20.07 -4.42
N HIS A 56 -0.89 21.31 -4.63
CA HIS A 56 -2.28 21.75 -4.44
C HIS A 56 -3.30 20.94 -5.27
N ILE A 57 -2.95 20.53 -6.50
CA ILE A 57 -3.80 19.71 -7.36
C ILE A 57 -3.95 18.31 -6.76
N ILE A 58 -2.84 17.73 -6.30
CA ILE A 58 -2.84 16.41 -5.68
C ILE A 58 -3.64 16.44 -4.37
N LYS A 59 -3.42 17.43 -3.50
CA LYS A 59 -4.21 17.64 -2.27
C LYS A 59 -5.71 17.68 -2.57
N LYS A 60 -6.11 18.53 -3.52
CA LYS A 60 -7.51 18.70 -3.92
C LYS A 60 -8.10 17.39 -4.45
N ASN A 61 -7.34 16.67 -5.27
CA ASN A 61 -7.79 15.38 -5.82
C ASN A 61 -7.97 14.32 -4.73
N ILE A 62 -7.02 14.19 -3.80
CA ILE A 62 -7.12 13.26 -2.67
C ILE A 62 -8.38 13.57 -1.85
N HIS A 63 -8.57 14.84 -1.48
CA HIS A 63 -9.72 15.28 -0.71
C HIS A 63 -11.05 14.99 -1.43
N ASN A 64 -11.14 15.33 -2.72
CA ASN A 64 -12.33 15.07 -3.52
C ASN A 64 -12.66 13.58 -3.65
N VAL A 65 -11.65 12.73 -3.81
CA VAL A 65 -11.86 11.28 -3.87
C VAL A 65 -12.37 10.77 -2.52
N LEU A 66 -11.78 11.19 -1.41
CA LEU A 66 -12.22 10.80 -0.06
C LEU A 66 -13.65 11.27 0.26
N ILE A 67 -14.01 12.53 -0.06
CA ILE A 67 -15.37 13.04 0.10
C ILE A 67 -16.36 12.22 -0.73
N ASN A 68 -16.03 11.93 -1.99
CA ASN A 68 -16.92 11.15 -2.84
C ASN A 68 -17.12 9.72 -2.31
N ILE A 69 -16.07 9.11 -1.74
CA ILE A 69 -16.17 7.79 -1.10
C ILE A 69 -17.10 7.87 0.13
N TYR A 70 -16.91 8.87 0.99
CA TYR A 70 -17.73 9.07 2.18
C TYR A 70 -19.21 9.26 1.83
N ASN A 71 -19.49 10.06 0.81
CA ASN A 71 -20.85 10.30 0.31
C ASN A 71 -21.44 9.12 -0.47
N GLN A 72 -20.74 7.98 -0.57
CA GLN A 72 -21.12 6.81 -1.37
C GLN A 72 -21.37 7.13 -2.86
N ASN A 73 -20.80 8.24 -3.34
CA ASN A 73 -20.92 8.67 -4.72
C ASN A 73 -20.03 7.79 -5.60
N LYS A 74 -20.63 7.00 -6.49
CA LYS A 74 -19.92 6.15 -7.45
C LYS A 74 -19.36 6.96 -8.63
N SER A 75 -18.59 8.00 -8.33
CA SER A 75 -18.03 8.90 -9.34
C SER A 75 -17.07 8.17 -10.26
N GLN A 76 -17.01 8.61 -11.52
CA GLN A 76 -16.09 8.06 -12.51
C GLN A 76 -14.62 8.21 -12.07
N ILE A 77 -14.33 9.26 -11.28
CA ILE A 77 -13.02 9.54 -10.71
C ILE A 77 -12.60 8.43 -9.74
N ILE A 78 -13.49 7.98 -8.84
CA ILE A 78 -13.19 6.87 -7.92
C ILE A 78 -12.93 5.59 -8.70
N LYS A 79 -13.77 5.27 -9.70
CA LYS A 79 -13.59 4.08 -10.54
C LYS A 79 -12.23 4.09 -11.25
N GLN A 80 -11.84 5.24 -11.81
CA GLN A 80 -10.54 5.40 -12.46
C GLN A 80 -9.37 5.24 -11.47
N TYR A 81 -9.49 5.86 -10.29
CA TYR A 81 -8.50 5.72 -9.24
C TYR A 81 -8.32 4.27 -8.81
N LEU A 82 -9.40 3.57 -8.46
CA LEU A 82 -9.35 2.17 -8.03
C LEU A 82 -8.80 1.27 -9.14
N LYS A 83 -9.21 1.48 -10.39
CA LYS A 83 -8.68 0.71 -11.54
C LYS A 83 -7.18 0.92 -11.71
N ARG A 84 -6.71 2.17 -11.62
CA ARG A 84 -5.28 2.51 -11.75
C ARG A 84 -4.47 1.96 -10.57
N PHE A 85 -4.99 2.08 -9.36
CA PHE A 85 -4.39 1.49 -8.16
C PHE A 85 -4.25 -0.02 -8.33
N ARG A 86 -5.33 -0.71 -8.69
CA ARG A 86 -5.34 -2.15 -8.95
C ARG A 86 -4.33 -2.57 -10.02
N TYR A 87 -4.23 -1.83 -11.12
CA TYR A 87 -3.23 -2.09 -12.16
C TYR A 87 -1.79 -1.97 -11.64
N ILE A 88 -1.47 -0.86 -10.98
CA ILE A 88 -0.13 -0.63 -10.40
C ILE A 88 0.18 -1.69 -9.35
N TYR A 89 -0.81 -2.00 -8.52
CA TYR A 89 -0.73 -3.01 -7.48
C TYR A 89 -0.33 -4.37 -8.08
N TYR A 90 -1.07 -4.87 -9.07
CA TYR A 90 -0.73 -6.16 -9.66
C TYR A 90 0.60 -6.15 -10.41
N LYS A 91 0.89 -5.07 -11.14
CA LYS A 91 2.14 -4.96 -11.89
C LYS A 91 3.37 -4.98 -10.99
N THR A 92 3.28 -4.32 -9.83
CA THR A 92 4.42 -4.19 -8.91
C THR A 92 4.49 -5.29 -7.87
N GLN A 93 3.35 -5.86 -7.45
CA GLN A 93 3.28 -6.81 -6.34
C GLN A 93 2.97 -8.24 -6.79
N ASN A 94 2.16 -8.43 -7.84
CA ASN A 94 1.73 -9.77 -8.27
C ASN A 94 2.74 -10.45 -9.18
N TYR A 95 3.49 -9.68 -9.99
CA TYR A 95 4.55 -10.23 -10.85
C TYR A 95 5.65 -10.96 -10.05
N TYR A 96 5.91 -10.51 -8.82
CA TYR A 96 6.93 -11.09 -7.93
C TYR A 96 6.37 -12.08 -6.90
N ASN A 97 5.04 -12.23 -6.78
CA ASN A 97 4.39 -13.10 -5.79
C ASN A 97 3.86 -14.43 -6.36
N THR A 98 4.17 -14.77 -7.61
CA THR A 98 3.75 -16.05 -8.24
C THR A 98 4.22 -17.31 -7.50
N ARG A 99 5.26 -17.20 -6.65
CA ARG A 99 5.76 -18.29 -5.79
C ARG A 99 5.40 -18.16 -4.31
N SER A 100 4.87 -17.02 -3.88
CA SER A 100 4.48 -16.85 -2.48
C SER A 100 3.08 -17.45 -2.28
N LYS A 101 2.89 -18.30 -1.27
CA LYS A 101 1.57 -18.78 -0.84
C LYS A 101 0.66 -17.66 -0.30
N ILE A 102 1.17 -16.42 -0.27
CA ILE A 102 0.52 -15.19 0.16
C ILE A 102 -0.04 -14.51 -1.08
N TYR A 103 -1.02 -15.15 -1.72
CA TYR A 103 -1.80 -14.47 -2.73
C TYR A 103 -2.55 -13.35 -2.01
N CYS A 104 -2.24 -12.10 -2.34
CA CYS A 104 -2.95 -10.98 -1.74
C CYS A 104 -4.40 -11.08 -2.22
N ASN A 105 -5.31 -11.39 -1.29
CA ASN A 105 -6.70 -11.55 -1.60
C ASN A 105 -7.25 -10.24 -2.21
N ASP A 106 -7.73 -10.33 -3.45
CA ASP A 106 -8.32 -9.23 -4.21
C ASP A 106 -9.48 -8.56 -3.47
N GLN A 107 -10.06 -9.28 -2.51
CA GLN A 107 -11.12 -8.81 -1.62
C GLN A 107 -10.80 -7.48 -0.94
N TYR A 108 -9.53 -7.18 -0.62
CA TYR A 108 -9.16 -5.97 0.14
C TYR A 108 -8.46 -4.89 -0.68
N ILE A 109 -8.38 -5.04 -2.00
CA ILE A 109 -7.57 -4.14 -2.83
C ILE A 109 -8.15 -2.71 -2.88
N ASN A 110 -9.46 -2.57 -2.74
CA ASN A 110 -10.11 -1.26 -2.73
C ASN A 110 -9.89 -0.56 -1.40
N GLU A 111 -10.01 -1.29 -0.30
CA GLU A 111 -9.76 -0.86 1.07
C GLU A 111 -8.31 -0.39 1.21
N MET A 112 -7.37 -1.14 0.64
CA MET A 112 -5.96 -0.77 0.55
C MET A 112 -5.73 0.52 -0.27
N ALA A 113 -6.47 0.71 -1.35
CA ALA A 113 -6.41 1.95 -2.12
C ALA A 113 -6.90 3.15 -1.29
N ILE A 114 -8.03 2.99 -0.61
CA ILE A 114 -8.64 4.03 0.23
C ILE A 114 -7.73 4.36 1.42
N LEU A 115 -7.15 3.35 2.08
CA LEU A 115 -6.20 3.54 3.17
C LEU A 115 -4.97 4.34 2.70
N ASN A 116 -4.45 4.07 1.50
CA ASN A 116 -3.35 4.86 0.95
C ASN A 116 -3.72 6.34 0.76
N LEU A 117 -4.91 6.65 0.27
CA LEU A 117 -5.36 8.05 0.17
C LEU A 117 -5.50 8.70 1.55
N TYR A 118 -6.02 7.96 2.53
CA TYR A 118 -6.14 8.44 3.91
C TYR A 118 -4.77 8.75 4.52
N LEU A 119 -3.79 7.88 4.34
CA LEU A 119 -2.42 8.13 4.80
C LEU A 119 -1.83 9.38 4.14
N MET A 120 -2.02 9.56 2.83
CA MET A 120 -1.59 10.78 2.13
C MET A 120 -2.27 12.03 2.70
N GLN A 121 -3.58 11.98 2.96
CA GLN A 121 -4.31 13.06 3.62
C GLN A 121 -3.73 13.36 5.01
N LYS A 122 -3.40 12.33 5.80
CA LYS A 122 -2.79 12.50 7.12
C LYS A 122 -1.43 13.19 7.08
N ILE A 123 -0.58 12.82 6.10
CA ILE A 123 0.69 13.51 5.84
C ILE A 123 0.46 15.00 5.55
N ILE A 124 -0.59 15.34 4.80
CA ILE A 124 -0.86 16.72 4.41
C ILE A 124 -1.26 17.59 5.62
N TYR A 125 -2.02 17.06 6.59
CA TYR A 125 -2.75 17.88 7.58
C TYR A 125 -2.34 17.70 9.05
N GLN A 126 -1.72 16.59 9.47
CA GLN A 126 -1.42 16.36 10.89
C GLN A 126 0.05 16.64 11.22
N ASP A 127 0.97 15.72 10.92
CA ASP A 127 2.38 15.89 11.34
C ASP A 127 3.39 15.89 10.18
N GLY A 128 2.93 16.13 8.94
CA GLY A 128 3.83 16.27 7.81
C GLY A 128 4.72 15.05 7.59
N MET A 129 6.02 15.30 7.43
CA MET A 129 7.02 14.22 7.33
C MET A 129 7.18 13.42 8.61
N TYR A 130 6.94 14.01 9.78
CA TYR A 130 7.13 13.33 11.06
C TYR A 130 6.17 12.14 11.19
N PHE A 131 4.91 12.32 10.78
CA PHE A 131 3.95 11.21 10.69
C PHE A 131 4.48 10.09 9.80
N PHE A 132 5.04 10.42 8.64
CA PHE A 132 5.51 9.44 7.67
C PHE A 132 6.76 8.67 8.14
N ILE A 133 7.68 9.37 8.82
CA ILE A 133 8.86 8.75 9.45
C ILE A 133 8.42 7.82 10.59
N LYS A 134 7.50 8.26 11.45
CA LYS A 134 6.94 7.44 12.53
C LYS A 134 6.24 6.20 11.95
N TYR A 135 5.40 6.39 10.94
CA TYR A 135 4.63 5.33 10.30
C TYR A 135 5.51 4.25 9.64
N LEU A 136 6.59 4.66 8.94
CA LEU A 136 7.43 3.73 8.20
C LEU A 136 8.56 3.10 9.03
N LYS A 137 9.02 3.77 10.10
CA LYS A 137 10.22 3.34 10.85
C LYS A 137 9.94 2.86 12.28
N LEU A 138 8.86 3.30 12.93
CA LEU A 138 8.53 2.81 14.28
C LEU A 138 7.62 1.56 14.25
N SER A 139 7.02 1.23 13.11
CA SER A 139 6.25 -0.01 12.89
C SER A 139 7.12 -1.26 12.66
N THR A 140 8.45 -1.12 12.65
CA THR A 140 9.42 -2.21 12.45
C THR A 140 10.03 -2.75 13.75
N ASN A 141 9.57 -2.28 14.92
CA ASN A 141 10.01 -2.73 16.24
C ASN A 141 8.94 -3.58 16.98
N ILE A 142 8.39 -4.59 16.31
CA ILE A 142 7.65 -5.70 16.94
C ILE A 142 8.19 -7.00 16.37
#